data_AF-A0A3D3NY85-F1
#
_entry.id   AF-A0A3D3NY85-F1
#
_cell.length_a   1.000
_cell.length_b   1.000
_cell.length_c   1.000
_cell.angle_alpha   90.00
_cell.angle_beta   90.00
_cell.angle_gamma   90.00
#
_symmetry.space_group_name_H-M   'P 1'
#
loop_
_entity.id
_entity.type
_entity.pdbx_description
1 polymer ?
#
loop_
_entity_poly.entity_id
_entity_poly.type
_entity_poly.pdbx_seq_one_letter_code
_entity_poly.pdbx_strand_id
1 'polypeptide(L)'
;MARKAAPAQAAAKPVKAEMEAVFRQAEKSERFEAEIRELNLRNARLGAWFVMILVPFCSVLDWLAYPQRFWEFLVLRIACSALCVPLLLALDRPWAGRYHRVYPVILPLLPALAICLMIYFTRDGASPYYAGLMLCLVGTSFVFHWTFREIGLTVALVLAFYLAATLPNLSLTSDQRSMGLFINNSIFILLTCVVLYFGSRQHHAIRVREFVNRCKVEAQREELSRRNEELTDTLRRLRETEAQLTQSEKLASIGRLSAGIVHEINNPLNFVKSAVFLLKKKTAQMPPELAGTVTTVLNDIGEGVGRVSDIVS
;
A
#
# COMPACT_ATOMS: atom_id res chain seq x y z
N MET A 1 34.84 -8.88 39.77
CA MET A 1 34.29 -8.57 38.43
C MET A 1 33.13 -9.51 38.13
N ALA A 2 31.89 -9.08 38.35
CA ALA A 2 30.70 -9.84 37.95
C ALA A 2 29.63 -8.84 37.53
N ARG A 3 29.68 -8.40 36.27
CA ARG A 3 28.65 -7.53 35.69
C ARG A 3 27.53 -8.44 35.18
N LYS A 4 26.41 -8.45 35.92
CA LYS A 4 25.15 -9.09 35.51
C LYS A 4 24.76 -8.62 34.10
N ALA A 5 24.69 -9.54 33.16
CA ALA A 5 24.06 -9.34 31.86
C ALA A 5 22.59 -9.83 31.93
N ALA A 6 21.65 -8.87 32.01
CA ALA A 6 20.24 -8.91 31.56
C ALA A 6 19.45 -7.81 32.31
N PRO A 7 18.48 -7.09 31.67
CA PRO A 7 17.56 -7.67 30.68
C PRO A 7 17.23 -6.76 29.46
N ALA A 8 17.60 -7.22 28.25
CA ALA A 8 16.98 -6.73 27.00
C ALA A 8 15.57 -7.32 26.76
N GLN A 9 15.12 -8.27 27.60
CA GLN A 9 13.83 -8.96 27.46
C GLN A 9 12.63 -8.17 28.01
N ALA A 10 12.84 -7.14 28.82
CA ALA A 10 11.75 -6.36 29.43
C ALA A 10 11.12 -5.33 28.45
N ALA A 11 11.90 -4.78 27.52
CA ALA A 11 11.42 -3.80 26.53
C ALA A 11 10.75 -4.41 25.28
N ALA A 12 10.99 -5.69 24.98
CA ALA A 12 10.44 -6.37 23.80
C ALA A 12 8.99 -6.86 23.97
N LYS A 13 8.57 -7.16 25.21
CA LYS A 13 7.20 -7.60 25.52
C LYS A 13 6.11 -6.55 25.20
N PRO A 14 6.23 -5.27 25.57
CA PRO A 14 5.20 -4.27 25.27
C PRO A 14 5.02 -4.06 23.75
N VAL A 15 6.12 -3.97 22.99
CA VAL A 15 6.07 -3.79 21.53
C VAL A 15 5.39 -4.97 20.82
N LYS A 16 5.64 -6.20 21.27
CA LYS A 16 4.98 -7.39 20.69
C LYS A 16 3.48 -7.41 20.98
N ALA A 17 3.08 -7.05 22.19
CA ALA A 17 1.67 -6.99 22.59
C ALA A 17 0.90 -5.91 21.82
N GLU A 18 1.50 -4.73 21.64
CA GLU A 18 0.95 -3.65 20.81
C GLU A 18 0.79 -4.07 19.36
N MET A 19 1.82 -4.70 18.78
CA MET A 19 1.77 -5.20 17.41
C MET A 19 0.67 -6.26 17.22
N GLU A 20 0.50 -7.17 18.18
CA GLU A 20 -0.58 -8.16 18.19
C GLU A 20 -1.96 -7.51 18.33
N ALA A 21 -2.08 -6.37 19.01
CA ALA A 21 -3.32 -5.61 19.08
C ALA A 21 -3.64 -4.95 17.73
N VAL A 22 -2.64 -4.34 17.08
CA VAL A 22 -2.78 -3.75 15.74
C VAL A 22 -3.23 -4.79 14.72
N PHE A 23 -2.60 -5.97 14.69
CA PHE A 23 -3.01 -7.06 13.79
C PHE A 23 -4.44 -7.52 14.07
N ARG A 24 -4.85 -7.65 15.34
CA ARG A 24 -6.23 -8.02 15.70
C ARG A 24 -7.25 -6.95 15.32
N GLN A 25 -6.89 -5.68 15.40
CA GLN A 25 -7.75 -4.59 14.96
C GLN A 25 -7.88 -4.57 13.43
N ALA A 26 -6.77 -4.76 12.72
CA ALA A 26 -6.76 -4.83 11.26
C ALA A 26 -7.60 -6.00 10.72
N GLU A 27 -7.53 -7.16 11.37
CA GLU A 27 -8.34 -8.34 11.02
C GLU A 27 -9.86 -8.08 11.16
N LYS A 28 -10.25 -7.17 12.06
CA LYS A 28 -11.65 -6.76 12.25
C LYS A 28 -12.05 -5.55 11.43
N SER A 29 -11.14 -4.98 10.64
CA SER A 29 -11.43 -3.78 9.86
C SER A 29 -12.36 -4.12 8.68
N GLU A 30 -13.32 -3.24 8.40
CA GLU A 30 -14.22 -3.41 7.25
C GLU A 30 -13.46 -3.45 5.93
N ARG A 31 -12.35 -2.70 5.84
CA ARG A 31 -11.48 -2.68 4.66
C ARG A 31 -10.84 -4.05 4.40
N PHE A 32 -10.37 -4.74 5.44
CA PHE A 32 -9.81 -6.09 5.30
C PHE A 32 -10.89 -7.12 4.93
N GLU A 33 -12.08 -7.04 5.54
CA GLU A 33 -13.21 -7.90 5.19
C GLU A 33 -13.70 -7.70 3.74
N ALA A 34 -13.67 -6.45 3.24
CA ALA A 34 -13.99 -6.16 1.85
C ALA A 34 -12.97 -6.78 0.88
N GLU A 35 -11.67 -6.68 1.19
CA GLU A 35 -10.60 -7.29 0.38
C GLU A 35 -10.72 -8.83 0.36
N ILE A 36 -10.98 -9.46 1.52
CA ILE A 36 -11.23 -10.92 1.60
C ILE A 36 -12.45 -11.31 0.78
N ARG A 37 -13.53 -10.53 0.84
CA ARG A 37 -14.76 -10.81 0.09
C ARG A 37 -14.50 -10.83 -1.41
N GLU A 38 -13.82 -9.82 -1.93
CA GLU A 38 -13.49 -9.74 -3.35
C GLU A 38 -12.58 -10.90 -3.79
N LEU A 39 -11.53 -11.17 -3.00
CA LEU A 39 -10.60 -12.28 -3.25
C LEU A 39 -11.31 -13.64 -3.26
N ASN A 40 -12.18 -13.91 -2.28
CA ASN A 40 -12.90 -15.18 -2.19
C ASN A 40 -13.86 -15.38 -3.35
N LEU A 41 -14.59 -14.34 -3.78
CA LEU A 41 -15.47 -14.44 -4.95
C LEU A 41 -14.70 -14.68 -6.24
N ARG A 42 -13.59 -13.96 -6.44
CA ARG A 42 -12.71 -14.16 -7.60
C ARG A 42 -12.13 -15.58 -7.63
N ASN A 43 -11.64 -16.05 -6.49
CA ASN A 43 -11.03 -17.37 -6.38
C ASN A 43 -12.07 -18.50 -6.46
N ALA A 44 -13.32 -18.27 -6.01
CA ALA A 44 -14.42 -19.20 -6.23
C ALA A 44 -14.72 -19.39 -7.71
N ARG A 45 -14.72 -18.32 -8.52
CA ARG A 45 -14.85 -18.43 -9.98
C ARG A 45 -13.71 -19.22 -10.60
N LEU A 46 -12.47 -18.89 -10.25
CA LEU A 46 -11.28 -19.60 -10.75
C LEU A 46 -11.32 -21.08 -10.35
N GLY A 47 -11.65 -21.38 -9.09
CA GLY A 47 -11.79 -22.73 -8.60
C GLY A 47 -12.86 -23.51 -9.37
N ALA A 48 -14.02 -22.92 -9.62
CA ALA A 48 -15.08 -23.60 -10.37
C ALA A 48 -14.64 -23.93 -11.80
N TRP A 49 -13.92 -23.03 -12.47
CA TRP A 49 -13.29 -23.32 -13.77
C TRP A 49 -12.27 -24.45 -13.68
N PHE A 50 -11.41 -24.45 -12.65
CA PHE A 50 -10.47 -25.56 -12.42
C PHE A 50 -11.21 -26.89 -12.27
N VAL A 51 -12.29 -26.94 -11.49
CA VAL A 51 -13.09 -28.16 -11.31
C VAL A 51 -13.73 -28.59 -12.63
N MET A 52 -14.31 -27.67 -13.39
CA MET A 52 -14.97 -27.99 -14.66
C MET A 52 -14.00 -28.49 -15.74
N ILE A 53 -12.73 -28.08 -15.72
CA ILE A 53 -11.74 -28.47 -16.73
C ILE A 53 -10.93 -29.68 -16.26
N LEU A 54 -10.37 -29.61 -15.05
CA LEU A 54 -9.41 -30.61 -14.55
C LEU A 54 -10.09 -31.92 -14.13
N VAL A 55 -11.29 -31.85 -13.54
CA VAL A 55 -11.98 -33.07 -13.08
C VAL A 55 -12.33 -34.00 -14.23
N PRO A 56 -12.93 -33.54 -15.36
CA PRO A 56 -13.17 -34.39 -16.52
C PRO A 56 -11.86 -34.83 -17.20
N PHE A 57 -10.83 -33.99 -17.22
CA PHE A 57 -9.53 -34.35 -17.78
C PHE A 57 -8.91 -35.56 -17.08
N CYS A 58 -9.06 -35.66 -15.76
CA CYS A 58 -8.62 -36.80 -14.98
C CYS A 58 -9.35 -38.13 -15.31
N SER A 59 -10.38 -38.14 -16.17
CA SER A 59 -11.01 -39.38 -16.66
C SER A 59 -10.04 -40.25 -17.49
N VAL A 60 -8.97 -39.66 -18.04
CA VAL A 60 -7.90 -40.41 -18.69
C VAL A 60 -7.27 -41.42 -17.72
N LEU A 61 -7.11 -41.03 -16.44
CA LEU A 61 -6.59 -41.94 -15.41
C LEU A 61 -7.56 -43.07 -15.11
N ASP A 62 -8.87 -42.82 -15.17
CA ASP A 62 -9.89 -43.84 -14.92
C ASP A 62 -9.89 -44.90 -16.01
N TRP A 63 -9.70 -44.47 -17.27
CA TRP A 63 -9.58 -45.40 -18.39
C TRP A 63 -8.39 -46.34 -18.23
N LEU A 64 -7.26 -45.82 -17.70
CA LEU A 64 -6.05 -46.60 -17.46
C LEU A 64 -6.14 -47.50 -16.22
N ALA A 65 -6.72 -47.01 -15.12
CA ALA A 65 -6.75 -47.71 -13.84
C ALA A 65 -7.93 -48.67 -13.70
N TYR A 66 -9.12 -48.29 -14.19
CA TYR A 66 -10.37 -49.05 -14.04
C TYR A 66 -11.19 -49.03 -15.34
N PRO A 67 -10.67 -49.60 -16.46
CA PRO A 67 -11.34 -49.54 -17.77
C PRO A 67 -12.77 -50.09 -17.75
N GLN A 68 -13.04 -51.09 -16.90
CA GLN A 68 -14.35 -51.73 -16.77
C GLN A 68 -15.43 -50.81 -16.15
N ARG A 69 -15.04 -49.83 -15.33
CA ARG A 69 -15.94 -48.89 -14.64
C ARG A 69 -15.88 -47.47 -15.21
N PHE A 70 -15.20 -47.29 -16.35
CA PHE A 70 -14.94 -45.99 -16.93
C PHE A 70 -16.20 -45.12 -17.06
N TRP A 71 -17.31 -45.70 -17.56
CA TRP A 71 -18.55 -44.94 -17.76
C TRP A 71 -19.20 -44.49 -16.44
N GLU A 72 -19.15 -45.32 -15.39
CA GLU A 72 -19.65 -44.93 -14.05
C GLU A 72 -18.88 -43.72 -13.52
N PHE A 73 -17.55 -43.74 -13.67
CA PHE A 73 -16.67 -42.67 -13.19
C PHE A 73 -16.75 -41.40 -14.03
N LEU A 74 -16.89 -41.53 -15.35
CA LEU A 74 -17.10 -40.38 -16.22
C LEU A 74 -18.40 -39.65 -15.86
N VAL A 75 -19.50 -40.38 -15.61
CA VAL A 75 -20.76 -39.77 -15.19
C VAL A 75 -20.60 -39.01 -13.88
N LEU A 76 -19.90 -39.58 -12.88
CA LEU A 76 -19.62 -38.89 -11.62
C LEU A 76 -18.80 -37.60 -11.82
N ARG A 77 -17.80 -37.62 -12.70
CA ARG A 77 -16.97 -36.45 -13.01
C ARG A 77 -17.76 -35.36 -13.72
N ILE A 78 -18.53 -35.72 -14.74
CA ILE A 78 -19.37 -34.76 -15.48
C ILE A 78 -20.46 -34.20 -14.56
N ALA A 79 -21.07 -35.01 -13.69
CA ALA A 79 -22.02 -34.53 -12.70
C ALA A 79 -21.38 -33.54 -11.72
N CYS A 80 -20.17 -33.83 -11.22
CA CYS A 80 -19.41 -32.91 -10.38
C CYS A 80 -19.15 -31.57 -11.08
N SER A 81 -18.69 -31.60 -12.34
CA SER A 81 -18.45 -30.38 -13.12
C SER A 81 -19.74 -29.62 -13.42
N ALA A 82 -20.84 -30.32 -13.70
CA ALA A 82 -22.14 -29.71 -13.93
C ALA A 82 -22.68 -29.00 -12.67
N LEU A 83 -22.41 -29.53 -11.46
CA LEU A 83 -22.77 -28.88 -10.20
C LEU A 83 -22.02 -27.56 -9.96
N CYS A 84 -20.89 -27.30 -10.65
CA CYS A 84 -20.20 -26.02 -10.59
C CYS A 84 -20.89 -24.92 -11.40
N VAL A 85 -21.71 -25.26 -12.40
CA VAL A 85 -22.44 -24.29 -13.24
C VAL A 85 -23.42 -23.44 -12.42
N PRO A 86 -24.35 -24.00 -11.62
CA PRO A 86 -25.25 -23.18 -10.79
C PRO A 86 -24.48 -22.37 -9.75
N LEU A 87 -23.34 -22.87 -9.27
CA LEU A 87 -22.48 -22.14 -8.35
C LEU A 87 -21.86 -20.89 -9.01
N LEU A 88 -21.38 -21.02 -10.25
CA LEU A 88 -20.88 -19.88 -11.03
C LEU A 88 -21.97 -18.85 -11.28
N LEU A 89 -23.17 -19.28 -11.70
CA LEU A 89 -24.30 -18.38 -11.91
C LEU A 89 -24.75 -17.69 -10.61
N ALA A 90 -24.57 -18.33 -9.45
CA ALA A 90 -24.85 -17.74 -8.15
C ALA A 90 -23.81 -16.68 -7.75
N LEU A 91 -22.55 -16.80 -8.18
CA LEU A 91 -21.47 -15.84 -7.86
C LEU A 91 -21.66 -14.46 -8.49
N ASP A 92 -22.43 -14.37 -9.57
CA ASP A 92 -22.74 -13.09 -10.24
C ASP A 92 -23.96 -12.37 -9.63
N ARG A 93 -24.59 -12.97 -8.63
CA ARG A 93 -25.76 -12.39 -7.96
C ARG A 93 -25.35 -11.44 -6.82
N PRO A 94 -26.16 -10.40 -6.53
CA PRO A 94 -25.84 -9.40 -5.51
C PRO A 94 -25.71 -9.98 -4.09
N TRP A 95 -26.33 -11.13 -3.82
CA TRP A 95 -26.25 -11.82 -2.53
C TRP A 95 -24.99 -12.67 -2.35
N ALA A 96 -24.19 -12.91 -3.40
CA ALA A 96 -22.98 -13.73 -3.33
C ALA A 96 -21.97 -13.21 -2.30
N GLY A 97 -21.84 -11.87 -2.18
CA GLY A 97 -20.95 -11.24 -1.21
C GLY A 97 -21.26 -11.59 0.24
N ARG A 98 -22.53 -11.88 0.57
CA ARG A 98 -22.95 -12.28 1.92
C ARG A 98 -22.41 -13.65 2.31
N TYR A 99 -22.27 -14.55 1.34
CA TYR A 99 -21.84 -15.94 1.54
C TYR A 99 -20.41 -16.19 1.07
N HIS A 100 -19.58 -15.14 0.90
CA HIS A 100 -18.23 -15.25 0.36
C HIS A 100 -17.31 -16.24 1.10
N ARG A 101 -17.58 -16.55 2.38
CA ARG A 101 -16.84 -17.54 3.19
C ARG A 101 -17.28 -18.98 2.98
N VAL A 102 -18.44 -19.19 2.37
CA VAL A 102 -19.02 -20.51 2.15
C VAL A 102 -18.43 -21.17 0.89
N TYR A 103 -18.17 -20.39 -0.17
CA TYR A 103 -17.63 -20.91 -1.43
C TYR A 103 -16.28 -21.64 -1.29
N PRO A 104 -15.30 -21.14 -0.51
CA PRO A 104 -14.04 -21.84 -0.30
C PRO A 104 -14.18 -23.19 0.42
N VAL A 105 -15.30 -23.44 1.10
CA VAL A 105 -15.61 -24.72 1.76
C VAL A 105 -16.40 -25.64 0.83
N ILE A 106 -17.45 -25.14 0.19
CA ILE A 106 -18.32 -25.97 -0.68
C ILE A 106 -17.59 -26.45 -1.93
N LEU A 107 -16.82 -25.58 -2.58
CA LEU A 107 -16.26 -25.91 -3.89
C LEU A 107 -15.29 -27.10 -3.83
N PRO A 108 -14.32 -27.19 -2.88
CA PRO A 108 -13.47 -28.38 -2.73
C PRO A 108 -14.24 -29.67 -2.40
N LEU A 109 -15.40 -29.56 -1.74
CA LEU A 109 -16.18 -30.72 -1.32
C LEU A 109 -16.88 -31.42 -2.50
N LEU A 110 -17.19 -30.69 -3.58
CA LEU A 110 -17.79 -31.29 -4.78
C LEU A 110 -16.91 -32.39 -5.41
N PRO A 111 -15.66 -32.10 -5.83
CA PRO A 111 -14.77 -33.13 -6.36
C PRO A 111 -14.34 -34.13 -5.28
N ALA A 112 -14.18 -33.72 -4.03
CA ALA A 112 -13.85 -34.66 -2.95
C ALA A 112 -14.95 -35.72 -2.77
N LEU A 113 -16.22 -35.32 -2.78
CA LEU A 113 -17.36 -36.23 -2.71
C LEU A 113 -17.39 -37.17 -3.92
N ALA A 114 -17.18 -36.66 -5.13
CA ALA A 114 -17.14 -37.49 -6.34
C ALA A 114 -16.02 -38.55 -6.26
N ILE A 115 -14.83 -38.17 -5.80
CA ILE A 115 -13.71 -39.10 -5.62
C ILE A 115 -14.02 -40.12 -4.51
N CYS A 116 -14.63 -39.71 -3.41
CA CYS A 116 -15.05 -40.64 -2.35
C CYS A 116 -16.10 -41.64 -2.85
N LEU A 117 -17.06 -41.22 -3.68
CA LEU A 117 -18.01 -42.14 -4.32
C LEU A 117 -17.31 -43.14 -5.25
N MET A 118 -16.29 -42.69 -6.00
CA MET A 118 -15.46 -43.59 -6.82
C MET A 118 -14.73 -44.63 -5.94
N ILE A 119 -14.14 -44.21 -4.82
CA ILE A 119 -13.49 -45.12 -3.84
C ILE A 119 -14.50 -46.15 -3.32
N TYR A 120 -15.71 -45.71 -2.98
CA TYR A 120 -16.77 -46.61 -2.54
C TYR A 120 -17.11 -47.66 -3.61
N PHE A 121 -17.29 -47.23 -4.86
CA PHE A 121 -17.64 -48.14 -5.98
C PHE A 121 -16.49 -49.04 -6.43
N THR A 122 -15.23 -48.69 -6.18
CA THR A 122 -14.11 -49.62 -6.44
C THR A 122 -14.20 -50.90 -5.62
N ARG A 123 -14.92 -50.89 -4.48
CA ARG A 123 -14.99 -51.99 -3.50
C ARG A 123 -13.60 -52.44 -2.99
N ASP A 124 -12.60 -51.58 -3.15
CA ASP A 124 -11.23 -51.80 -2.72
C ASP A 124 -10.86 -50.74 -1.67
N GLY A 125 -10.55 -51.20 -0.46
CA GLY A 125 -10.08 -50.33 0.63
C GLY A 125 -8.70 -49.71 0.40
N ALA A 126 -7.95 -50.20 -0.60
CA ALA A 126 -6.64 -49.70 -1.00
C ALA A 126 -6.66 -48.85 -2.29
N SER A 127 -7.84 -48.35 -2.68
CA SER A 127 -8.05 -47.60 -3.92
C SER A 127 -7.05 -46.44 -4.10
N PRO A 128 -6.38 -46.32 -5.27
CA PRO A 128 -5.38 -45.27 -5.53
C PRO A 128 -5.99 -43.86 -5.62
N TYR A 129 -7.32 -43.76 -5.68
CA TYR A 129 -8.05 -42.50 -5.74
C TYR A 129 -7.91 -41.62 -4.48
N TYR A 130 -7.37 -42.16 -3.39
CA TYR A 130 -6.95 -41.35 -2.24
C TYR A 130 -5.93 -40.25 -2.64
N ALA A 131 -5.06 -40.52 -3.63
CA ALA A 131 -4.13 -39.53 -4.16
C ALA A 131 -4.87 -38.39 -4.90
N GLY A 132 -6.03 -38.68 -5.49
CA GLY A 132 -6.92 -37.65 -6.05
C GLY A 132 -7.48 -36.73 -4.98
N LEU A 133 -7.85 -37.25 -3.80
CA LEU A 133 -8.27 -36.44 -2.66
C LEU A 133 -7.14 -35.52 -2.18
N MET A 134 -5.90 -36.03 -2.13
CA MET A 134 -4.74 -35.21 -1.79
C MET A 134 -4.52 -34.08 -2.78
N LEU A 135 -4.53 -34.40 -4.07
CA LEU A 135 -4.37 -33.41 -5.14
C LEU A 135 -5.47 -32.33 -5.05
N CYS A 136 -6.70 -32.74 -4.76
CA CYS A 136 -7.82 -31.82 -4.55
C CYS A 136 -7.59 -30.90 -3.34
N LEU A 137 -7.19 -31.45 -2.20
CA LEU A 137 -6.91 -30.68 -0.98
C LEU A 137 -5.75 -29.70 -1.17
N VAL A 138 -4.66 -30.14 -1.80
CA VAL A 138 -3.50 -29.30 -2.07
C VAL A 138 -3.82 -28.21 -3.10
N GLY A 139 -4.46 -28.57 -4.22
CA GLY A 139 -4.83 -27.62 -5.27
C GLY A 139 -5.77 -26.53 -4.75
N THR A 140 -6.73 -26.90 -3.91
CA THR A 140 -7.67 -25.93 -3.31
C THR A 140 -6.98 -25.02 -2.30
N SER A 141 -5.93 -25.47 -1.60
CA SER A 141 -5.12 -24.62 -0.72
C SER A 141 -4.34 -23.53 -1.47
N PHE A 142 -3.99 -23.75 -2.74
CA PHE A 142 -3.35 -22.73 -3.56
C PHE A 142 -4.36 -21.73 -4.13
N VAL A 143 -5.55 -22.20 -4.46
CA VAL A 143 -6.60 -21.36 -5.05
C VAL A 143 -7.32 -20.53 -3.97
N PHE A 144 -7.56 -21.07 -2.79
CA PHE A 144 -8.38 -20.42 -1.76
C PHE A 144 -7.57 -19.84 -0.61
N HIS A 145 -7.99 -18.66 -0.17
CA HIS A 145 -7.42 -17.97 0.98
C HIS A 145 -8.22 -18.30 2.25
N TRP A 146 -8.15 -19.54 2.70
CA TRP A 146 -8.95 -19.98 3.84
C TRP A 146 -8.59 -19.26 5.14
N THR A 147 -9.63 -19.02 5.95
CA THR A 147 -9.47 -18.79 7.38
C THR A 147 -9.27 -20.13 8.10
N PHE A 148 -8.75 -20.05 9.33
CA PHE A 148 -8.52 -21.22 10.18
C PHE A 148 -9.77 -22.12 10.34
N ARG A 149 -10.95 -21.50 10.43
CA ARG A 149 -12.21 -22.23 10.62
C ARG A 149 -12.64 -22.96 9.35
N GLU A 150 -12.51 -22.30 8.20
CA GLU A 150 -12.91 -22.85 6.90
C GLU A 150 -12.05 -24.05 6.50
N ILE A 151 -10.74 -23.98 6.69
CA ILE A 151 -9.86 -25.12 6.41
C ILE A 151 -10.12 -26.28 7.37
N GLY A 152 -10.27 -26.01 8.67
CA GLY A 152 -10.55 -27.04 9.66
C GLY A 152 -11.85 -27.79 9.35
N LEU A 153 -12.89 -27.05 8.96
CA LEU A 153 -14.16 -27.62 8.53
C LEU A 153 -14.02 -28.45 7.24
N THR A 154 -13.33 -27.92 6.22
CA THR A 154 -13.15 -28.59 4.93
C THR A 154 -12.36 -29.89 5.09
N VAL A 155 -11.24 -29.84 5.82
CA VAL A 155 -10.41 -31.00 6.15
C VAL A 155 -11.20 -32.07 6.91
N ALA A 156 -11.98 -31.65 7.92
CA ALA A 156 -12.81 -32.58 8.70
C ALA A 156 -13.87 -33.26 7.83
N LEU A 157 -14.54 -32.50 6.96
CA LEU A 157 -15.56 -33.04 6.05
C LEU A 157 -14.96 -33.99 5.00
N VAL A 158 -13.81 -33.66 4.42
CA VAL A 158 -13.13 -34.55 3.46
C VAL A 158 -12.68 -35.84 4.15
N LEU A 159 -12.14 -35.76 5.36
CA LEU A 159 -11.76 -36.94 6.14
C LEU A 159 -12.99 -37.79 6.48
N ALA A 160 -14.12 -37.16 6.85
CA ALA A 160 -15.37 -37.86 7.12
C ALA A 160 -15.91 -38.57 5.86
N PHE A 161 -15.89 -37.92 4.71
CA PHE A 161 -16.30 -38.53 3.43
C PHE A 161 -15.40 -39.69 3.04
N TYR A 162 -14.08 -39.54 3.22
CA TYR A 162 -13.11 -40.60 2.96
C TYR A 162 -13.40 -41.82 3.85
N LEU A 163 -13.52 -41.63 5.16
CA LEU A 163 -13.82 -42.73 6.10
C LEU A 163 -15.17 -43.40 5.78
N ALA A 164 -16.20 -42.61 5.46
CA ALA A 164 -17.52 -43.14 5.09
C ALA A 164 -17.48 -43.98 3.80
N ALA A 165 -16.62 -43.64 2.85
CA ALA A 165 -16.44 -44.40 1.61
C ALA A 165 -15.60 -45.68 1.80
N THR A 166 -14.60 -45.65 2.70
CA THR A 166 -13.65 -46.76 2.86
C THR A 166 -14.10 -47.79 3.90
N LEU A 167 -14.73 -47.38 5.00
CA LEU A 167 -15.10 -48.28 6.11
C LEU A 167 -16.02 -49.43 5.68
N PRO A 168 -17.05 -49.23 4.82
CA PRO A 168 -17.91 -50.33 4.37
C PRO A 168 -17.17 -51.36 3.50
N ASN A 169 -16.10 -50.94 2.81
CA ASN A 169 -15.27 -51.82 1.98
C ASN A 169 -14.21 -52.57 2.81
N LEU A 170 -14.11 -52.26 4.12
CA LEU A 170 -13.21 -52.90 5.07
C LEU A 170 -13.90 -54.11 5.72
N SER A 171 -14.33 -55.10 4.94
CA SER A 171 -14.95 -56.32 5.47
C SER A 171 -13.95 -57.22 6.23
N LEU A 172 -14.41 -57.82 7.33
CA LEU A 172 -13.71 -58.55 8.41
C LEU A 172 -12.78 -59.72 8.01
N THR A 173 -12.63 -60.03 6.73
CA THR A 173 -11.77 -61.09 6.16
C THR A 173 -10.54 -60.53 5.43
N SER A 174 -10.20 -59.26 5.65
CA SER A 174 -9.15 -58.54 4.91
C SER A 174 -7.75 -59.13 5.15
N ASP A 175 -7.11 -59.52 4.04
CA ASP A 175 -5.68 -59.84 3.95
C ASP A 175 -4.82 -58.76 4.64
N GLN A 176 -3.76 -59.16 5.35
CA GLN A 176 -2.91 -58.25 6.15
C GLN A 176 -2.35 -57.09 5.30
N ARG A 177 -2.18 -57.34 4.00
CA ARG A 177 -1.75 -56.34 3.01
C ARG A 177 -2.79 -55.24 2.78
N SER A 178 -4.08 -55.56 2.65
CA SER A 178 -5.14 -54.58 2.39
C SER A 178 -5.36 -53.65 3.58
N MET A 179 -5.29 -54.20 4.80
CA MET A 179 -5.33 -53.40 6.02
C MET A 179 -4.11 -52.45 6.10
N GLY A 180 -2.92 -52.94 5.74
CA GLY A 180 -1.71 -52.12 5.68
C GLY A 180 -1.80 -50.97 4.69
N LEU A 181 -2.36 -51.19 3.49
CA LEU A 181 -2.55 -50.15 2.48
C LEU A 181 -3.60 -49.11 2.90
N PHE A 182 -4.70 -49.53 3.54
CA PHE A 182 -5.69 -48.60 4.08
C PHE A 182 -5.08 -47.70 5.16
N ILE A 183 -4.32 -48.26 6.10
CA ILE A 183 -3.63 -47.50 7.15
C ILE A 183 -2.63 -46.52 6.52
N ASN A 184 -1.84 -46.98 5.55
CA ASN A 184 -0.90 -46.15 4.80
C ASN A 184 -1.60 -44.93 4.18
N ASN A 185 -2.65 -45.16 3.38
CA ASN A 185 -3.38 -44.11 2.69
C ASN A 185 -4.02 -43.12 3.67
N SER A 186 -4.56 -43.63 4.79
CA SER A 186 -5.17 -42.81 5.84
C SER A 186 -4.16 -41.91 6.56
N ILE A 187 -2.97 -42.43 6.89
CA ILE A 187 -1.87 -41.64 7.48
C ILE A 187 -1.43 -40.55 6.50
N PHE A 188 -1.32 -40.90 5.23
CA PHE A 188 -0.92 -39.99 4.15
C PHE A 188 -1.93 -38.82 4.01
N ILE A 189 -3.24 -39.09 4.01
CA ILE A 189 -4.27 -38.04 4.01
C ILE A 189 -4.16 -37.19 5.28
N LEU A 190 -4.03 -37.82 6.46
CA LEU A 190 -3.93 -37.11 7.73
C LEU A 190 -2.72 -36.16 7.75
N LEU A 191 -1.55 -36.61 7.29
CA LEU A 191 -0.35 -35.78 7.17
C LEU A 191 -0.57 -34.60 6.21
N THR A 192 -1.21 -34.85 5.08
CA THR A 192 -1.56 -33.79 4.13
C THR A 192 -2.47 -32.75 4.78
N CYS A 193 -3.50 -33.19 5.50
CA CYS A 193 -4.40 -32.32 6.25
C CYS A 193 -3.67 -31.47 7.30
N VAL A 194 -2.71 -32.05 8.04
CA VAL A 194 -1.89 -31.33 9.01
C VAL A 194 -1.01 -30.29 8.32
N VAL A 195 -0.31 -30.65 7.25
CA VAL A 195 0.53 -29.72 6.47
C VAL A 195 -0.29 -28.56 5.93
N LEU A 196 -1.47 -28.83 5.36
CA LEU A 196 -2.36 -27.79 4.83
C LEU A 196 -2.88 -26.87 5.93
N TYR A 197 -3.21 -27.42 7.10
CA TYR A 197 -3.64 -26.62 8.25
C TYR A 197 -2.55 -25.66 8.74
N PHE A 198 -1.30 -26.14 8.88
CA PHE A 198 -0.17 -25.29 9.25
C PHE A 198 0.15 -24.27 8.15
N GLY A 199 0.13 -24.68 6.89
CA GLY A 199 0.32 -23.80 5.74
C GLY A 199 -0.72 -22.68 5.70
N SER A 200 -2.00 -23.00 5.86
CA SER A 200 -3.08 -22.01 5.92
C SER A 200 -2.91 -21.04 7.10
N ARG A 201 -2.52 -21.53 8.28
CA ARG A 201 -2.20 -20.66 9.43
C ARG A 201 -1.10 -19.66 9.11
N GLN A 202 -0.04 -20.11 8.45
CA GLN A 202 1.06 -19.24 8.03
C GLN A 202 0.60 -18.23 6.97
N HIS A 203 -0.14 -18.66 5.95
CA HIS A 203 -0.70 -17.77 4.93
C HIS A 203 -1.63 -16.72 5.52
N HIS A 204 -2.49 -17.08 6.48
CA HIS A 204 -3.36 -16.12 7.16
C HIS A 204 -2.56 -15.04 7.90
N ALA A 205 -1.52 -15.45 8.63
CA ALA A 205 -0.65 -14.51 9.34
C ALA A 205 0.12 -13.57 8.39
N ILE A 206 0.58 -14.09 7.23
CA ILE A 206 1.23 -13.28 6.20
C ILE A 206 0.26 -12.23 5.64
N ARG A 207 -1.00 -12.61 5.33
CA ARG A 207 -1.99 -11.69 4.78
C ARG A 207 -2.29 -10.50 5.70
N VAL A 208 -2.50 -10.76 6.99
CA VAL A 208 -2.75 -9.67 7.96
C VAL A 208 -1.54 -8.74 8.07
N ARG A 209 -0.32 -9.29 8.04
CA ARG A 209 0.91 -8.49 8.06
C ARG A 209 1.06 -7.63 6.81
N GLU A 210 0.82 -8.21 5.64
CA GLU A 210 0.86 -7.48 4.38
C GLU A 210 -0.16 -6.35 4.34
N PHE A 211 -1.39 -6.61 4.79
CA PHE A 211 -2.43 -5.60 4.88
C PHE A 211 -2.03 -4.44 5.79
N VAL A 212 -1.56 -4.73 7.01
CA VAL A 212 -1.09 -3.68 7.94
C VAL A 212 0.09 -2.91 7.37
N ASN A 213 1.04 -3.58 6.72
CA ASN A 213 2.17 -2.93 6.06
C ASN A 213 1.70 -2.01 4.91
N ARG A 214 0.72 -2.44 4.11
CA ARG A 214 0.13 -1.60 3.05
C ARG A 214 -0.51 -0.34 3.64
N CYS A 215 -1.34 -0.48 4.68
CA CYS A 215 -1.94 0.68 5.35
C CYS A 215 -0.89 1.62 5.96
N LYS A 216 0.21 1.08 6.52
CA LYS A 216 1.31 1.89 7.05
C LYS A 216 2.02 2.67 5.95
N VAL A 217 2.31 2.02 4.81
CA VAL A 217 2.94 2.68 3.65
C VAL A 217 2.04 3.78 3.08
N GLU A 218 0.73 3.54 2.99
CA GLU A 218 -0.24 4.55 2.57
C GLU A 218 -0.23 5.78 3.50
N ALA A 219 -0.32 5.56 4.82
CA ALA A 219 -0.27 6.66 5.80
C ALA A 219 1.04 7.45 5.74
N GLN A 220 2.18 6.77 5.60
CA GLN A 220 3.49 7.43 5.44
C GLN A 220 3.57 8.24 4.14
N ARG A 221 2.96 7.75 3.05
CA ARG A 221 2.93 8.46 1.78
C ARG A 221 2.09 9.73 1.87
N GLU A 222 0.94 9.68 2.54
CA GLU A 222 0.10 10.85 2.79
C GLU A 222 0.84 11.89 3.64
N GLU A 223 1.51 11.47 4.71
CA GLU A 223 2.31 12.37 5.55
C GLU A 223 3.47 13.02 4.76
N LEU A 224 4.18 12.24 3.95
CA LEU A 224 5.24 12.74 3.08
C LEU A 224 4.70 13.74 2.04
N SER A 225 3.55 13.46 1.44
CA SER A 225 2.90 14.39 0.50
C SER A 225 2.60 15.73 1.18
N ARG A 226 2.00 15.69 2.36
CA ARG A 226 1.68 16.89 3.14
C ARG A 226 2.93 17.69 3.51
N ARG A 227 3.98 17.03 4.01
CA ARG A 227 5.25 17.70 4.33
C ARG A 227 5.90 18.32 3.09
N ASN A 228 5.78 17.68 1.93
CA ASN A 228 6.31 18.21 0.68
C ASN A 228 5.54 19.47 0.22
N GLU A 229 4.22 19.47 0.37
CA GLU A 229 3.38 20.66 0.13
C GLU A 229 3.76 21.81 1.07
N GLU A 230 3.90 21.54 2.38
CA GLU A 230 4.33 22.53 3.38
C GLU A 230 5.73 23.09 3.07
N LEU A 231 6.67 22.22 2.68
CA LEU A 231 8.02 22.63 2.28
C LEU A 231 7.99 23.50 1.01
N THR A 232 7.17 23.13 0.03
CA THR A 232 7.02 23.88 -1.22
C THR A 232 6.44 25.27 -0.96
N ASP A 233 5.44 25.38 -0.08
CA ASP A 233 4.88 26.67 0.31
C ASP A 233 5.90 27.54 1.06
N THR A 234 6.64 26.95 1.99
CA THR A 234 7.70 27.64 2.74
C THR A 234 8.79 28.16 1.81
N LEU A 235 9.24 27.36 0.84
CA LEU A 235 10.21 27.77 -0.18
C LEU A 235 9.68 28.92 -1.06
N ARG A 236 8.39 28.91 -1.39
CA ARG A 236 7.76 30.01 -2.13
C ARG A 236 7.83 31.31 -1.35
N ARG A 237 7.41 31.29 -0.08
CA ARG A 237 7.45 32.47 0.81
C ARG A 237 8.86 32.99 1.04
N LEU A 238 9.84 32.08 1.17
CA LEU A 238 11.25 32.45 1.31
C LEU A 238 11.74 33.23 0.08
N ARG A 239 11.45 32.74 -1.13
CA ARG A 239 11.82 33.40 -2.39
C ARG A 239 11.14 34.77 -2.54
N GLU A 240 9.88 34.88 -2.17
CA GLU A 240 9.15 36.16 -2.17
C GLU A 240 9.79 37.17 -1.21
N THR A 241 10.16 36.72 -0.01
CA THR A 241 10.82 37.56 0.99
C THR A 241 12.22 37.99 0.53
N GLU A 242 13.00 37.08 -0.06
CA GLU A 242 14.32 37.37 -0.62
C GLU A 242 14.24 38.42 -1.74
N ALA A 243 13.24 38.32 -2.61
CA ALA A 243 13.00 39.30 -3.66
C ALA A 243 12.67 40.69 -3.08
N GLN A 244 11.82 40.75 -2.05
CA GLN A 244 11.49 41.99 -1.34
C GLN A 244 12.72 42.61 -0.65
N LEU A 245 13.54 41.80 0.02
CA LEU A 245 14.77 42.25 0.67
C LEU A 245 15.77 42.80 -0.36
N THR A 246 15.97 42.10 -1.47
CA THR A 246 16.82 42.55 -2.57
C THR A 246 16.35 43.90 -3.14
N GLN A 247 15.03 44.09 -3.29
CA GLN A 247 14.47 45.35 -3.75
C GLN A 247 14.66 46.47 -2.71
N SER A 248 14.44 46.19 -1.43
CA SER A 248 14.67 47.12 -0.33
C SER A 248 16.14 47.57 -0.25
N GLU A 249 17.08 46.62 -0.40
CA GLU A 249 18.51 46.93 -0.42
C GLU A 249 18.90 47.80 -1.61
N LYS A 250 18.35 47.53 -2.80
CA LYS A 250 18.55 48.39 -3.98
C LYS A 250 18.05 49.81 -3.73
N LEU A 251 16.85 49.97 -3.17
CA LEU A 251 16.29 51.29 -2.86
C LEU A 251 17.12 52.03 -1.79
N ALA A 252 17.57 51.33 -0.75
CA ALA A 252 18.44 51.90 0.27
C ALA A 252 19.80 52.32 -0.32
N SER A 253 20.38 51.50 -1.21
CA SER A 253 21.62 51.83 -1.92
C SER A 253 21.45 53.07 -2.80
N ILE A 254 20.36 53.15 -3.57
CA ILE A 254 20.01 54.34 -4.36
C ILE A 254 19.84 55.55 -3.44
N GLY A 255 19.12 55.42 -2.32
CA GLY A 255 18.93 56.51 -1.36
C GLY A 255 20.25 57.03 -0.79
N ARG A 256 21.18 56.12 -0.42
CA ARG A 256 22.53 56.50 0.04
C ARG A 256 23.34 57.19 -1.04
N LEU A 257 23.30 56.68 -2.27
CA LEU A 257 23.99 57.30 -3.41
C LEU A 257 23.42 58.69 -3.71
N SER A 258 22.10 58.84 -3.75
CA SER A 258 21.43 60.13 -3.94
C SER A 258 21.79 61.11 -2.84
N ALA A 259 21.78 60.71 -1.56
CA ALA A 259 22.20 61.56 -0.45
C ALA A 259 23.68 61.97 -0.56
N GLY A 260 24.55 61.06 -1.01
CA GLY A 260 25.95 61.37 -1.31
C GLY A 260 26.10 62.41 -2.42
N ILE A 261 25.37 62.24 -3.53
CA ILE A 261 25.34 63.19 -4.65
C ILE A 261 24.83 64.57 -4.20
N VAL A 262 23.76 64.61 -3.40
CA VAL A 262 23.23 65.85 -2.81
C VAL A 262 24.30 66.56 -1.98
N HIS A 263 25.01 65.82 -1.12
CA HIS A 263 26.11 66.37 -0.32
C HIS A 263 27.26 66.89 -1.19
N GLU A 264 27.65 66.15 -2.23
CA GLU A 264 28.71 66.56 -3.15
C GLU A 264 28.33 67.75 -4.02
N ILE A 265 27.06 67.96 -4.36
CA ILE A 265 26.56 69.15 -5.07
C ILE A 265 26.46 70.36 -4.13
N ASN A 266 26.03 70.16 -2.88
CA ASN A 266 25.94 71.24 -1.91
C ASN A 266 27.31 71.85 -1.58
N ASN A 267 28.40 71.07 -1.62
CA ASN A 267 29.76 71.57 -1.42
C ASN A 267 30.16 72.72 -2.38
N PRO A 268 30.18 72.55 -3.71
CA PRO A 268 30.49 73.63 -4.66
C PRO A 268 29.47 74.77 -4.61
N LEU A 269 28.18 74.52 -4.40
CA LEU A 269 27.18 75.59 -4.24
C LEU A 269 27.52 76.51 -3.06
N ASN A 270 27.94 75.95 -1.93
CA ASN A 270 28.39 76.71 -0.76
C ASN A 270 29.67 77.52 -1.04
N PHE A 271 30.61 76.97 -1.83
CA PHE A 271 31.79 77.74 -2.27
C PHE A 271 31.39 78.92 -3.16
N VAL A 272 30.50 78.72 -4.13
CA VAL A 272 30.01 79.80 -5.01
C VAL A 272 29.24 80.85 -4.21
N LYS A 273 28.35 80.45 -3.30
CA LYS A 273 27.60 81.35 -2.43
C LYS A 273 28.52 82.20 -1.55
N SER A 274 29.57 81.58 -0.99
CA SER A 274 30.59 82.28 -0.20
C SER A 274 31.40 83.26 -1.06
N ALA A 275 31.80 82.87 -2.26
CA ALA A 275 32.50 83.73 -3.20
C ALA A 275 31.65 84.94 -3.62
N VAL A 276 30.38 84.72 -3.96
CA VAL A 276 29.40 85.77 -4.29
C VAL A 276 29.24 86.74 -3.12
N PHE A 277 29.14 86.25 -1.88
CA PHE A 277 29.04 87.08 -0.69
C PHE A 277 30.28 87.97 -0.49
N LEU A 278 31.49 87.41 -0.64
CA LEU A 278 32.74 88.15 -0.55
C LEU A 278 32.88 89.21 -1.65
N LEU A 279 32.51 88.86 -2.89
CA LEU A 279 32.53 89.78 -4.02
C LEU A 279 31.53 90.92 -3.80
N LYS A 280 30.31 90.63 -3.34
CA LYS A 280 29.30 91.64 -2.97
C LYS A 280 29.85 92.65 -1.96
N LYS A 281 30.56 92.17 -0.93
CA LYS A 281 31.20 93.04 0.07
C LYS A 281 32.30 93.93 -0.52
N LYS A 282 33.08 93.42 -1.49
CA LYS A 282 34.12 94.21 -2.18
C LYS A 282 33.55 95.22 -3.19
N THR A 283 32.43 94.92 -3.84
CA THR A 283 31.74 95.88 -4.75
C THR A 283 31.32 97.17 -4.05
N ALA A 284 31.08 97.13 -2.74
CA ALA A 284 30.78 98.33 -1.95
C ALA A 284 31.94 99.36 -1.91
N GLN A 285 33.14 98.98 -2.36
CA GLN A 285 34.33 99.85 -2.44
C GLN A 285 34.66 100.31 -3.88
N MET A 286 33.81 99.97 -4.86
CA MET A 286 34.03 100.30 -6.28
C MET A 286 33.37 101.64 -6.68
N PRO A 287 33.82 102.28 -7.78
CA PRO A 287 33.18 103.46 -8.33
C PRO A 287 31.69 103.20 -8.68
N PRO A 288 30.78 104.17 -8.45
CA PRO A 288 29.34 103.99 -8.55
C PRO A 288 28.84 103.57 -9.94
N GLU A 289 29.56 103.94 -11.02
CA GLU A 289 29.24 103.54 -12.40
C GLU A 289 29.42 102.03 -12.67
N LEU A 290 30.36 101.36 -11.98
CA LEU A 290 30.66 99.93 -12.19
C LEU A 290 29.98 99.03 -11.13
N ALA A 291 29.73 99.56 -9.93
CA ALA A 291 29.16 98.82 -8.80
C ALA A 291 27.73 98.31 -9.09
N GLY A 292 26.90 99.08 -9.79
CA GLY A 292 25.52 98.70 -10.11
C GLY A 292 25.41 97.44 -10.99
N THR A 293 26.19 97.40 -12.07
CA THR A 293 26.21 96.27 -13.02
C THR A 293 26.74 95.00 -12.37
N VAL A 294 27.84 95.08 -11.64
CA VAL A 294 28.44 93.92 -10.96
C VAL A 294 27.53 93.39 -9.85
N THR A 295 26.83 94.26 -9.12
CA THR A 295 25.89 93.84 -8.08
C THR A 295 24.69 93.09 -8.65
N THR A 296 24.19 93.50 -9.82
CA THR A 296 23.09 92.82 -10.52
C THR A 296 23.50 91.41 -10.94
N VAL A 297 24.66 91.26 -11.60
CA VAL A 297 25.19 89.95 -12.01
C VAL A 297 25.44 89.04 -10.80
N LEU A 298 25.95 89.57 -9.68
CA LEU A 298 26.15 88.80 -8.45
C LEU A 298 24.83 88.40 -7.77
N ASN A 299 23.76 89.19 -7.92
CA ASN A 299 22.42 88.81 -7.48
C ASN A 299 21.88 87.66 -8.33
N ASP A 300 21.98 87.74 -9.65
CA ASP A 300 21.50 86.70 -10.56
C ASP A 300 22.22 85.36 -10.33
N ILE A 301 23.54 85.39 -10.14
CA ILE A 301 24.33 84.19 -9.80
C ILE A 301 23.91 83.65 -8.43
N GLY A 302 23.72 84.52 -7.44
CA GLY A 302 23.27 84.12 -6.09
C GLY A 302 21.88 83.49 -6.09
N GLU A 303 20.96 84.03 -6.88
CA GLU A 303 19.61 83.50 -7.06
C GLU A 303 19.63 82.16 -7.80
N GLY A 304 20.45 82.04 -8.87
CA GLY A 304 20.64 80.79 -9.60
C GLY A 304 21.20 79.67 -8.72
N VAL A 305 22.23 79.96 -7.92
CA VAL A 305 22.80 79.01 -6.95
C VAL A 305 21.78 78.65 -5.87
N GLY A 306 20.97 79.62 -5.41
CA GLY A 306 19.87 79.38 -4.47
C GLY A 306 18.84 78.40 -5.03
N ARG A 307 18.39 78.62 -6.27
CA ARG A 307 17.46 77.71 -6.95
C ARG A 307 18.01 76.30 -7.11
N VAL A 308 19.28 76.16 -7.48
CA VAL A 308 19.90 74.83 -7.57
C VAL A 308 19.93 74.17 -6.19
N SER A 309 20.36 74.90 -5.15
CA SER A 309 20.36 74.39 -3.76
C SER A 309 18.98 73.91 -3.31
N ASP A 310 17.91 74.64 -3.67
CA ASP A 310 16.53 74.28 -3.32
C ASP A 310 16.03 73.05 -4.09
N ILE A 311 16.54 72.81 -5.30
CA ILE A 311 16.21 71.61 -6.10
C ILE A 311 16.88 70.35 -5.52
N VAL A 312 18.07 70.49 -4.92
CA VAL A 312 18.86 69.35 -4.43
C VAL A 312 18.65 69.08 -2.93
N SER A 313 17.92 69.94 -2.21
CA SER A 313 17.60 69.78 -0.77
C SER A 313 16.32 68.98 -0.55
#